data_AF-A0A9P5PF55-F1
#
_entry.id   AF-A0A9P5PF55-F1
#
_cell.length_a   1.000
_cell.length_b   1.000
_cell.length_c   1.000
_cell.angle_alpha   90.00
_cell.angle_beta   90.00
_cell.angle_gamma   90.00
#
_symmetry.space_group_name_H-M   'P 1'
#
loop_
_entity.id
_entity.type
_entity.pdbx_description
1 polymer ?
#
loop_
_entity_poly.entity_id
_entity_poly.type
_entity_poly.pdbx_seq_one_letter_code
_entity_poly.pdbx_strand_id
1 'polypeptide(L)'
;MSSNFSSSLHRKDFAPYTPSPASGSGLYPSYTLPSASPTASSTGSDPYTPSPPPIIQHERSRIDSPAALTETPSFDSTPIVRPLFIDNLAMEHKLTETQRKKLHIMAKFASVEDGVRKPELLVKLYEMSLHFELYNNPKAVEDQNSTDTLRGMLRDLQIRLQQTFTLTPNQNKTSRAIVQDLIYDPLRTCYQDLGADIFDHIKKNAKQFGFDNVFGVPAYEKVLEKSITRQSSSVRNGLCQHLRDGMGQGVGVLEFTGRMNCIYLRAGGPAHNRELILNRNILLRHFIHRNPNAVWMDEEPEPENEEDFAQPSTGTKKRKLKATVGRVPKGQDFGVWSINVGKSAFIDECCCLDEAGFDSSALHQVPMGNTEPPLPGAGVPLTQGIASTSRPADERMQSLLDCA
;
A
#
# COMPACT_ATOMS: atom_id res chain seq x y z
N MET A 1 55.71 -13.86 -46.15
CA MET A 1 54.64 -13.17 -46.90
C MET A 1 53.32 -13.83 -46.51
N SER A 2 52.85 -13.59 -45.28
CA SER A 2 51.97 -12.49 -44.87
C SER A 2 50.50 -12.79 -45.20
N SER A 3 49.84 -13.50 -44.28
CA SER A 3 48.39 -13.64 -44.20
C SER A 3 47.88 -12.74 -43.07
N ASN A 4 47.26 -11.61 -43.42
CA ASN A 4 46.55 -10.74 -42.49
C ASN A 4 45.05 -10.84 -42.79
N PHE A 5 44.29 -11.50 -41.92
CA PHE A 5 42.86 -11.24 -41.76
C PHE A 5 42.63 -10.81 -40.31
N SER A 6 42.50 -9.50 -40.14
CA SER A 6 42.17 -8.84 -38.88
C SER A 6 40.66 -8.66 -38.85
N SER A 7 39.95 -9.50 -38.09
CA SER A 7 38.53 -9.34 -37.81
C SER A 7 38.35 -8.47 -36.56
N SER A 8 38.08 -7.19 -36.81
CA SER A 8 37.66 -6.19 -35.83
C SER A 8 36.31 -6.58 -35.22
N LEU A 9 36.31 -7.01 -33.96
CA LEU A 9 35.10 -7.15 -33.15
C LEU A 9 34.69 -5.77 -32.63
N HIS A 10 33.55 -5.28 -33.12
CA HIS A 10 32.87 -4.10 -32.59
C HIS A 10 32.44 -4.34 -31.14
N ARG A 11 33.13 -3.67 -30.22
CA ARG A 11 32.73 -3.45 -28.84
C ARG A 11 31.45 -2.59 -28.85
N LYS A 12 30.31 -3.16 -28.45
CA LYS A 12 29.09 -2.40 -28.15
C LYS A 12 29.21 -1.88 -26.72
N ASP A 13 29.52 -0.59 -26.58
CA ASP A 13 29.46 0.10 -25.31
C ASP A 13 28.00 0.19 -24.84
N PHE A 14 27.71 -0.40 -23.69
CA PHE A 14 26.45 -0.24 -22.99
C PHE A 14 26.41 1.16 -22.35
N ALA A 15 25.54 2.03 -22.85
CA ALA A 15 25.23 3.29 -22.20
C ALA A 15 24.40 3.06 -20.93
N PRO A 16 24.66 3.77 -19.82
CA PRO A 16 23.85 3.69 -18.62
C PRO A 16 22.45 4.28 -18.85
N TYR A 17 21.45 3.61 -18.28
CA TYR A 17 20.05 4.03 -18.25
C TYR A 17 19.91 5.46 -17.68
N THR A 18 19.54 6.42 -18.51
CA THR A 18 19.04 7.73 -18.06
C THR A 18 17.52 7.64 -17.87
N PRO A 19 16.97 8.01 -16.70
CA PRO A 19 15.52 8.09 -16.54
C PRO A 19 15.00 9.31 -17.32
N SER A 20 14.14 9.04 -18.31
CA SER A 20 13.44 10.06 -19.07
C SER A 20 12.50 10.86 -18.15
N PRO A 21 12.47 12.20 -18.21
CA PRO A 21 11.48 12.99 -17.49
C PRO A 21 10.11 12.80 -18.16
N ALA A 22 9.10 12.50 -17.34
CA ALA A 22 7.72 12.42 -17.78
C ALA A 22 7.20 13.82 -18.12
N SER A 23 6.99 14.08 -19.42
CA SER A 23 6.13 15.17 -19.88
C SER A 23 4.67 14.76 -19.63
N GLY A 24 4.09 15.31 -18.58
CA GLY A 24 2.66 15.24 -18.28
C GLY A 24 2.09 16.64 -18.13
N SER A 25 1.78 17.29 -19.25
CA SER A 25 1.00 18.52 -19.29
C SER A 25 -0.47 18.17 -19.05
N GLY A 26 -0.94 18.30 -17.82
CA GLY A 26 -2.35 18.20 -17.45
C GLY A 26 -2.74 19.44 -16.65
N LEU A 27 -3.48 20.34 -17.30
CA LEU A 27 -4.04 21.57 -16.73
C LEU A 27 -5.03 21.23 -15.61
N TYR A 28 -4.68 21.59 -14.36
CA TYR A 28 -5.65 21.76 -13.27
C TYR A 28 -5.49 23.16 -12.66
N PRO A 29 -6.59 23.83 -12.29
CA PRO A 29 -6.54 25.16 -11.71
C PRO A 29 -6.01 25.12 -10.27
N SER A 30 -5.02 25.97 -10.01
CA SER A 30 -4.42 26.20 -8.70
C SER A 30 -5.40 26.89 -7.75
N TYR A 31 -5.69 26.27 -6.61
CA TYR A 31 -6.20 26.98 -5.44
C TYR A 31 -5.02 27.49 -4.62
N THR A 32 -4.83 28.81 -4.63
CA THR A 32 -3.88 29.53 -3.77
C THR A 32 -4.38 29.54 -2.33
N LEU A 33 -3.65 28.88 -1.43
CA LEU A 33 -3.71 29.10 0.02
C LEU A 33 -2.67 30.15 0.41
N PRO A 34 -2.97 31.05 1.37
CA PRO A 34 -2.09 32.16 1.70
C PRO A 34 -0.88 31.70 2.55
N SER A 35 0.25 32.26 2.15
CA SER A 35 1.56 32.21 2.77
C SER A 35 1.55 32.79 4.19
N ALA A 36 2.10 32.05 5.15
CA ALA A 36 2.49 32.57 6.45
C ALA A 36 4.02 32.50 6.58
N SER A 37 4.63 33.66 6.80
CA SER A 37 6.06 33.90 6.99
C SER A 37 6.60 33.30 8.31
N PRO A 38 7.94 33.12 8.43
CA PRO A 38 8.54 32.34 9.50
C PRO A 38 8.87 33.19 10.73
N THR A 39 8.91 32.56 11.90
CA THR A 39 9.59 33.13 13.08
C THR A 39 10.43 32.04 13.73
N ALA A 40 11.70 32.36 13.91
CA ALA A 40 12.72 31.51 14.50
C ALA A 40 12.73 31.63 16.04
N SER A 41 13.33 30.61 16.66
CA SER A 41 14.14 30.66 17.90
C SER A 41 13.52 30.12 19.20
N SER A 42 14.05 28.93 19.54
CA SER A 42 14.74 28.57 20.79
C SER A 42 14.01 28.06 22.03
N THR A 43 14.65 27.00 22.56
CA THR A 43 14.87 26.63 23.98
C THR A 43 13.70 26.17 24.84
N GLY A 44 13.89 25.00 25.46
CA GLY A 44 13.22 24.63 26.71
C GLY A 44 12.51 23.29 26.64
N SER A 45 13.23 22.20 26.92
CA SER A 45 12.64 20.92 27.27
C SER A 45 12.16 20.97 28.73
N ASP A 46 10.87 21.17 28.94
CA ASP A 46 10.21 20.97 30.24
C ASP A 46 9.27 19.75 30.19
N PRO A 47 9.20 18.95 31.28
CA PRO A 47 8.35 17.78 31.36
C PRO A 47 6.87 18.18 31.46
N TYR A 48 6.06 17.58 30.59
CA TYR A 48 4.63 17.81 30.48
C TYR A 48 3.92 17.42 31.80
N THR A 49 3.55 18.44 32.58
CA THR A 49 2.65 18.28 33.73
C THR A 49 1.22 18.53 33.21
N PRO A 50 0.28 17.57 33.36
CA PRO A 50 -1.08 17.75 32.84
C PRO A 50 -1.79 18.87 33.61
N SER A 51 -2.17 19.92 32.88
CA SER A 51 -2.98 21.02 33.41
C SER A 51 -4.40 20.52 33.72
N PRO A 52 -4.94 20.78 34.92
CA PRO A 52 -6.31 20.44 35.25
C PRO A 52 -7.30 21.32 34.46
N PRO A 53 -8.51 20.81 34.16
CA PRO A 53 -9.50 21.54 33.38
C PRO A 53 -9.94 22.84 34.08
N PRO A 54 -10.32 23.87 33.32
CA PRO A 54 -10.74 25.15 33.87
C PRO A 54 -12.02 24.96 34.68
N ILE A 55 -11.91 25.19 35.99
CA ILE A 55 -13.05 25.36 36.88
C ILE A 55 -13.74 26.65 36.48
N ILE A 56 -14.89 26.54 35.81
CA ILE A 56 -15.80 27.65 35.56
C ILE A 56 -16.33 28.09 36.93
N GLN A 57 -15.70 29.12 37.50
CA GLN A 57 -16.22 29.83 38.65
C GLN A 57 -17.41 30.66 38.18
N HIS A 58 -18.61 30.08 38.26
CA HIS A 58 -19.82 30.87 38.29
C HIS A 58 -19.77 31.75 39.54
N GLU A 59 -19.63 33.07 39.34
CA GLU A 59 -19.88 34.07 40.37
C GLU A 59 -21.25 33.80 40.99
N ARG A 60 -21.24 33.30 42.23
CA ARG A 60 -22.41 33.28 43.09
C ARG A 60 -22.73 34.73 43.44
N SER A 61 -23.60 35.33 42.64
CA SER A 61 -24.34 36.52 43.03
C SER A 61 -24.98 36.29 44.41
N ARG A 62 -24.81 37.28 45.27
CA ARG A 62 -25.31 37.36 46.65
C ARG A 62 -26.76 36.92 46.74
N ILE A 63 -27.01 35.98 47.64
CA ILE A 63 -28.34 35.64 48.14
C ILE A 63 -28.70 36.73 49.16
N ASP A 64 -29.49 37.70 48.70
CA ASP A 64 -30.26 38.56 49.60
C ASP A 64 -31.44 37.77 50.19
N SER A 65 -31.76 38.09 51.44
CA SER A 65 -32.72 37.44 52.33
C SER A 65 -34.07 37.03 51.71
N PRO A 66 -34.66 35.89 52.13
CA PRO A 66 -35.98 35.48 51.68
C PRO A 66 -37.04 36.32 52.39
N ALA A 67 -37.55 37.34 51.70
CA ALA A 67 -38.85 37.89 52.04
C ALA A 67 -39.91 36.82 51.71
N ALA A 68 -40.74 36.48 52.69
CA ALA A 68 -41.82 35.51 52.54
C ALA A 68 -42.90 36.07 51.59
N LEU A 69 -42.74 35.84 50.30
CA LEU A 69 -43.79 36.06 49.30
C LEU A 69 -44.82 34.94 49.43
N THR A 70 -45.84 35.24 50.22
CA THR A 70 -47.05 34.44 50.36
C THR A 70 -48.07 34.92 49.32
N GLU A 71 -47.66 35.00 48.06
CA GLU A 71 -48.57 35.28 46.95
C GLU A 71 -48.62 34.02 46.09
N THR A 72 -49.68 33.22 46.29
CA THR A 72 -50.08 32.22 45.30
C THR A 72 -50.30 32.95 43.98
N PRO A 73 -49.48 32.71 42.93
CA PRO A 73 -49.67 33.36 41.65
C PRO A 73 -51.04 32.94 41.12
N SER A 74 -51.94 33.90 40.96
CA SER A 74 -53.22 33.67 40.29
C SER A 74 -52.93 33.41 38.81
N PHE A 75 -53.15 32.17 38.36
CA PHE A 75 -52.97 31.75 36.96
C PHE A 75 -54.18 32.09 36.08
N ASP A 76 -54.89 33.18 36.38
CA ASP A 76 -56.06 33.62 35.59
C ASP A 76 -55.68 34.32 34.28
N SER A 77 -54.43 34.20 33.82
CA SER A 77 -54.03 34.75 32.53
C SER A 77 -54.71 34.00 31.39
N THR A 78 -55.38 34.75 30.51
CA THR A 78 -55.98 34.19 29.30
C THR A 78 -54.88 33.57 28.44
N PRO A 79 -54.96 32.26 28.09
CA PRO A 79 -53.88 31.59 27.39
C PRO A 79 -53.62 32.23 26.02
N ILE A 80 -52.34 32.43 25.69
CA ILE A 80 -51.88 33.07 24.44
C ILE A 80 -52.37 32.29 23.20
N VAL A 81 -52.47 30.97 23.32
CA VAL A 81 -52.94 30.05 22.28
C VAL A 81 -54.32 29.50 22.66
N ARG A 82 -55.25 29.53 21.69
CA ARG A 82 -56.63 29.04 21.90
C ARG A 82 -56.61 27.53 22.17
N PRO A 83 -57.33 27.03 23.20
CA PRO A 83 -57.41 25.60 23.49
C PRO A 83 -57.83 24.73 22.29
N LEU A 84 -58.73 25.24 21.44
CA LEU A 84 -59.16 24.56 20.20
C LEU A 84 -58.01 24.24 19.24
N PHE A 85 -56.96 25.07 19.18
CA PHE A 85 -55.79 24.78 18.36
C PHE A 85 -55.06 23.54 18.87
N ILE A 86 -54.85 23.46 20.19
CA ILE A 86 -54.19 22.33 20.85
C ILE A 86 -55.03 21.05 20.68
N ASP A 87 -56.35 21.17 20.69
CA ASP A 87 -57.27 20.06 20.50
C ASP A 87 -57.27 19.54 19.06
N ASN A 88 -57.27 20.44 18.07
CA ASN A 88 -57.13 20.07 16.66
C ASN A 88 -55.79 19.38 16.41
N LEU A 89 -54.71 19.91 16.97
CA LEU A 89 -53.37 19.37 16.86
C LEU A 89 -53.24 18.00 17.56
N ALA A 90 -53.90 17.83 18.71
CA ALA A 90 -54.00 16.53 19.37
C ALA A 90 -54.81 15.51 18.55
N MET A 91 -55.86 15.94 17.87
CA MET A 91 -56.68 15.10 17.00
C MET A 91 -55.92 14.69 15.73
N GLU A 92 -55.25 15.65 15.09
CA GLU A 92 -54.44 15.47 13.88
C GLU A 92 -53.33 14.44 14.09
N HIS A 93 -52.57 14.59 15.19
CA HIS A 93 -51.46 13.69 15.54
C HIS A 93 -51.88 12.45 16.35
N LYS A 94 -53.19 12.19 16.50
CA LYS A 94 -53.73 11.04 17.25
C LYS A 94 -53.15 10.91 18.66
N LEU A 95 -53.03 12.03 19.37
CA LEU A 95 -52.44 12.08 20.71
C LEU A 95 -53.38 11.49 21.76
N THR A 96 -52.80 10.87 22.78
CA THR A 96 -53.54 10.40 23.96
C THR A 96 -54.06 11.59 24.78
N GLU A 97 -55.11 11.37 25.58
CA GLU A 97 -55.67 12.41 26.44
C GLU A 97 -54.62 13.00 27.40
N THR A 98 -53.70 12.17 27.89
CA THR A 98 -52.58 12.58 28.76
C THR A 98 -51.61 13.52 28.03
N GLN A 99 -51.27 13.22 26.77
CA GLN A 99 -50.38 14.07 25.94
C GLN A 99 -51.07 15.39 25.56
N ARG A 100 -52.36 15.33 25.23
CA ARG A 100 -53.19 16.54 25.01
C ARG A 100 -53.19 17.43 26.26
N LYS A 101 -53.38 16.86 27.45
CA LYS A 101 -53.27 17.60 28.73
C LYS A 101 -51.89 18.24 28.91
N LYS A 102 -50.81 17.55 28.57
CA LYS A 102 -49.44 18.11 28.62
C LYS A 102 -49.24 19.31 27.69
N LEU A 103 -49.80 19.28 26.47
CA LEU A 103 -49.77 20.43 25.55
C LEU A 103 -50.53 21.64 26.11
N HIS A 104 -51.70 21.41 26.71
CA HIS A 104 -52.46 22.46 27.40
C HIS A 104 -51.68 23.05 28.58
N ILE A 105 -51.00 22.22 29.36
CA ILE A 105 -50.14 22.65 30.46
C ILE A 105 -48.98 23.51 29.94
N MET A 106 -48.30 23.08 28.87
CA MET A 106 -47.20 23.84 28.26
C MET A 106 -47.67 25.22 27.76
N ALA A 107 -48.84 25.28 27.11
CA ALA A 107 -49.40 26.55 26.64
C ALA A 107 -49.76 27.49 27.80
N LYS A 108 -50.24 26.95 28.93
CA LYS A 108 -50.49 27.73 30.15
C LYS A 108 -49.18 28.25 30.76
N PHE A 109 -48.17 27.41 30.90
CA PHE A 109 -46.86 27.83 31.42
C PHE A 109 -46.19 28.90 30.57
N ALA A 110 -46.23 28.75 29.25
CA ALA A 110 -45.67 29.74 28.32
C ALA A 110 -46.44 31.07 28.29
N SER A 111 -47.62 31.14 28.93
CA SER A 111 -48.44 32.34 29.07
C SER A 111 -48.19 33.12 30.37
N VAL A 112 -47.26 32.66 31.22
CA VAL A 112 -46.87 33.34 32.46
C VAL A 112 -45.68 34.25 32.19
N GLU A 113 -45.74 35.50 32.66
CA GLU A 113 -44.67 36.51 32.71
C GLU A 113 -43.85 36.71 31.43
N ASP A 114 -44.15 37.76 30.66
CA ASP A 114 -43.41 38.19 29.45
C ASP A 114 -42.99 37.02 28.54
N GLY A 115 -43.89 36.03 28.45
CA GLY A 115 -43.59 34.67 28.04
C GLY A 115 -43.22 34.49 26.57
N VAL A 116 -43.15 33.23 26.17
CA VAL A 116 -42.77 32.84 24.80
C VAL A 116 -43.71 33.50 23.79
N ARG A 117 -43.13 34.17 22.78
CA ARG A 117 -43.91 34.81 21.73
C ARG A 117 -44.80 33.76 21.06
N LYS A 118 -46.05 34.12 20.80
CA LYS A 118 -47.04 33.25 20.15
C LYS A 118 -46.52 32.39 18.98
N PRO A 119 -45.78 32.92 17.97
CA PRO A 119 -45.27 32.08 16.88
C PRO A 119 -44.30 31.00 17.35
N GLU A 120 -43.44 31.30 18.32
CA GLU A 120 -42.47 30.35 18.86
C GLU A 120 -43.17 29.26 19.69
N LEU A 121 -44.19 29.63 20.47
CA LEU A 121 -45.01 28.69 21.20
C LEU A 121 -45.77 27.74 20.26
N LEU A 122 -46.30 28.24 19.14
CA LEU A 122 -46.98 27.41 18.14
C LEU A 122 -46.02 26.38 17.52
N VAL A 123 -44.80 26.80 17.15
CA VAL A 123 -43.77 25.89 16.62
C VAL A 123 -43.43 24.81 17.65
N LYS A 124 -43.27 25.19 18.93
CA LYS A 124 -42.95 24.24 20.00
C LYS A 124 -44.08 23.27 20.31
N LEU A 125 -45.34 23.72 20.27
CA LEU A 125 -46.50 22.84 20.44
C LEU A 125 -46.59 21.83 19.30
N TYR A 126 -46.31 22.24 18.06
CA TYR A 126 -46.28 21.37 16.88
C TYR A 126 -45.10 20.38 16.91
N GLU A 127 -43.91 20.83 17.32
CA GLU A 127 -42.76 19.95 17.51
C GLU A 127 -43.05 18.88 18.58
N MET A 128 -43.69 19.27 19.69
CA MET A 128 -44.02 18.33 20.76
C MET A 128 -45.13 17.35 20.37
N SER A 129 -46.09 17.73 19.51
CA SER A 129 -47.05 16.76 18.97
C SER A 129 -46.42 15.76 18.04
N LEU A 130 -45.49 16.18 17.17
CA LEU A 130 -44.72 15.26 16.34
C LEU A 130 -43.93 14.25 17.20
N HIS A 131 -43.32 14.71 18.30
CA HIS A 131 -42.64 13.81 19.24
C HIS A 131 -43.59 12.80 19.88
N PHE A 132 -44.78 13.22 20.30
CA PHE A 132 -45.77 12.30 20.86
C PHE A 132 -46.33 11.33 19.82
N GLU A 133 -46.53 11.78 18.58
CA GLU A 133 -46.93 10.91 17.47
C GLU A 133 -45.89 9.81 17.23
N LEU A 134 -44.60 10.17 17.20
CA LEU A 134 -43.49 9.23 17.06
C LEU A 134 -43.47 8.20 18.19
N TYR A 135 -43.76 8.64 19.42
CA TYR A 135 -43.82 7.76 20.60
C TYR A 135 -45.05 6.86 20.63
N ASN A 136 -46.18 7.33 20.10
CA ASN A 136 -47.44 6.58 20.04
C ASN A 136 -47.45 5.54 18.92
N ASN A 137 -46.56 5.68 17.95
CA ASN A 137 -46.48 4.80 16.80
C ASN A 137 -45.14 4.06 16.78
N PRO A 138 -44.84 3.20 17.78
CA PRO A 138 -43.59 2.43 17.82
C PRO A 138 -43.45 1.53 16.60
N LYS A 139 -44.58 1.12 15.99
CA LYS A 139 -44.60 0.38 14.72
C LYS A 139 -44.08 1.18 13.53
N ALA A 140 -44.20 2.50 13.50
CA ALA A 140 -43.57 3.33 12.46
C ALA A 140 -42.05 3.45 12.65
N VAL A 141 -41.57 3.28 13.89
CA VAL A 141 -40.15 3.21 14.26
C VAL A 141 -39.58 1.78 14.07
N GLU A 142 -40.42 0.74 14.19
CA GLU A 142 -40.06 -0.65 13.86
C GLU A 142 -40.19 -0.95 12.35
N ASP A 143 -41.13 -0.32 11.64
CA ASP A 143 -41.17 -0.29 10.16
C ASP A 143 -40.03 0.58 9.60
N GLN A 144 -39.41 1.42 10.45
CA GLN A 144 -38.02 1.84 10.32
C GLN A 144 -37.02 0.73 10.74
N ASN A 145 -37.30 -0.50 10.30
CA ASN A 145 -36.33 -1.51 9.87
C ASN A 145 -35.28 -0.94 8.87
N SER A 146 -35.33 0.35 8.55
CA SER A 146 -34.20 1.13 8.04
C SER A 146 -32.94 0.98 8.90
N THR A 147 -33.00 0.77 10.21
CA THR A 147 -31.78 0.62 11.02
C THR A 147 -31.06 -0.70 10.77
N ASP A 148 -31.80 -1.82 10.67
CA ASP A 148 -31.23 -3.12 10.30
C ASP A 148 -30.89 -3.19 8.80
N THR A 149 -31.68 -2.53 7.95
CA THR A 149 -31.37 -2.37 6.52
C THR A 149 -30.10 -1.53 6.34
N LEU A 150 -29.95 -0.42 7.08
CA LEU A 150 -28.76 0.44 7.07
C LEU A 150 -27.55 -0.31 7.62
N ARG A 151 -27.71 -1.04 8.73
CA ARG A 151 -26.64 -1.90 9.27
C ARG A 151 -26.24 -2.98 8.26
N GLY A 152 -27.20 -3.56 7.55
CA GLY A 152 -26.96 -4.50 6.45
C GLY A 152 -26.19 -3.86 5.30
N MET A 153 -26.62 -2.68 4.84
CA MET A 153 -25.94 -1.90 3.79
C MET A 153 -24.52 -1.49 4.21
N LEU A 154 -24.33 -1.06 5.45
CA LEU A 154 -23.00 -0.71 5.99
C LEU A 154 -22.09 -1.92 6.07
N ARG A 155 -22.62 -3.09 6.45
CA ARG A 155 -21.87 -4.35 6.45
C ARG A 155 -21.50 -4.78 5.03
N ASP A 156 -22.42 -4.69 4.07
CA ASP A 156 -22.14 -4.98 2.66
C ASP A 156 -21.08 -4.04 2.09
N LEU A 157 -21.18 -2.73 2.39
CA LEU A 157 -20.19 -1.74 1.99
C LEU A 157 -18.82 -2.04 2.63
N GLN A 158 -18.79 -2.42 3.90
CA GLN A 158 -17.56 -2.85 4.58
C GLN A 158 -16.94 -4.08 3.90
N ILE A 159 -17.73 -5.09 3.54
CA ILE A 159 -17.26 -6.28 2.83
C ILE A 159 -16.69 -5.91 1.45
N ARG A 160 -17.40 -5.06 0.68
CA ARG A 160 -16.92 -4.61 -0.64
C ARG A 160 -15.64 -3.79 -0.52
N LEU A 161 -15.55 -2.88 0.44
CA LEU A 161 -14.30 -2.16 0.72
C LEU A 161 -13.18 -3.14 1.06
N GLN A 162 -13.48 -4.19 1.84
CA GLN A 162 -12.49 -5.21 2.17
C GLN A 162 -12.01 -6.00 0.94
N GLN A 163 -12.93 -6.34 0.03
CA GLN A 163 -12.63 -7.07 -1.21
C GLN A 163 -11.90 -6.21 -2.24
N THR A 164 -12.19 -4.92 -2.32
CA THR A 164 -11.55 -3.99 -3.27
C THR A 164 -10.23 -3.40 -2.77
N PHE A 165 -9.78 -3.81 -1.59
CA PHE A 165 -8.53 -3.32 -1.04
C PHE A 165 -7.33 -3.73 -1.90
N THR A 166 -6.50 -2.75 -2.20
CA THR A 166 -5.25 -2.94 -2.93
C THR A 166 -4.11 -2.26 -2.19
N LEU A 167 -2.93 -2.88 -2.19
CA LEU A 167 -1.75 -2.27 -1.63
C LEU A 167 -1.39 -1.00 -2.40
N THR A 168 -1.02 0.05 -1.68
CA THR A 168 -0.56 1.29 -2.31
C THR A 168 0.73 1.05 -3.12
N PRO A 169 1.01 1.86 -4.16
CA PRO A 169 2.25 1.74 -4.92
C PRO A 169 3.52 1.84 -4.04
N ASN A 170 3.48 2.65 -2.98
CA ASN A 170 4.59 2.79 -2.04
C ASN A 170 4.78 1.53 -1.18
N GLN A 171 3.70 0.94 -0.67
CA GLN A 171 3.75 -0.35 0.05
C GLN A 171 4.33 -1.46 -0.85
N ASN A 172 3.92 -1.53 -2.12
CA ASN A 172 4.48 -2.49 -3.08
C ASN A 172 5.99 -2.27 -3.34
N LYS A 173 6.44 -1.01 -3.42
CA LYS A 173 7.88 -0.70 -3.55
C LYS A 173 8.65 -1.09 -2.29
N THR A 174 8.12 -0.78 -1.11
CA THR A 174 8.77 -1.09 0.18
C THR A 174 8.87 -2.60 0.40
N SER A 175 7.78 -3.35 0.20
CA SER A 175 7.78 -4.81 0.29
C SER A 175 8.81 -5.43 -0.66
N ARG A 176 8.88 -4.97 -1.91
CA ARG A 176 9.86 -5.46 -2.88
C ARG A 176 11.30 -5.15 -2.46
N ALA A 177 11.56 -3.96 -1.92
CA ALA A 177 12.89 -3.60 -1.42
C ALA A 177 13.31 -4.51 -0.25
N ILE A 178 12.39 -4.82 0.67
CA ILE A 178 12.64 -5.76 1.78
C ILE A 178 12.92 -7.17 1.24
N VAL A 179 12.18 -7.61 0.21
CA VAL A 179 12.44 -8.88 -0.48
C VAL A 179 13.87 -8.91 -1.03
N GLN A 180 14.30 -7.84 -1.70
CA GLN A 180 15.66 -7.72 -2.27
C GLN A 180 16.75 -7.73 -1.20
N ASP A 181 16.54 -7.03 -0.08
CA ASP A 181 17.48 -7.03 1.03
C ASP A 181 17.59 -8.45 1.64
N LEU A 182 16.47 -9.10 1.97
CA LEU A 182 16.45 -10.40 2.63
C LEU A 182 16.87 -11.57 1.74
N ILE A 183 16.56 -11.54 0.44
CA ILE A 183 17.01 -12.58 -0.49
C ILE A 183 18.52 -12.53 -0.72
N TYR A 184 19.13 -11.36 -0.53
CA TYR A 184 20.56 -11.15 -0.75
C TYR A 184 21.38 -11.16 0.54
N ASP A 185 20.74 -11.50 1.67
CA ASP A 185 21.39 -11.76 2.95
C ASP A 185 22.44 -12.89 2.80
N PRO A 186 23.72 -12.64 3.13
CA PRO A 186 24.78 -13.65 3.04
C PRO A 186 24.56 -14.87 3.93
N LEU A 187 23.77 -14.76 5.00
CA LEU A 187 23.54 -15.83 5.95
C LEU A 187 22.31 -16.68 5.61
N ARG A 188 21.52 -16.29 4.60
CA ARG A 188 20.30 -17.00 4.23
C ARG A 188 20.63 -18.26 3.42
N THR A 189 20.13 -19.39 3.90
CA THR A 189 20.28 -20.71 3.28
C THR A 189 18.97 -21.32 2.76
N CYS A 190 17.82 -20.81 3.23
CA CYS A 190 16.50 -21.25 2.79
C CYS A 190 15.73 -20.10 2.13
N TYR A 191 15.22 -20.35 0.92
CA TYR A 191 14.37 -19.41 0.17
C TYR A 191 12.89 -19.80 0.16
N GLN A 192 12.52 -20.97 0.68
CA GLN A 192 11.11 -21.39 0.77
C GLN A 192 10.37 -20.52 1.78
N ASP A 193 11.01 -20.24 2.92
CA ASP A 193 10.42 -19.46 4.01
C ASP A 193 10.59 -17.94 3.83
N LEU A 194 11.17 -17.50 2.69
CA LEU A 194 11.46 -16.09 2.44
C LEU A 194 10.19 -15.24 2.54
N GLY A 195 9.07 -15.69 1.97
CA GLY A 195 7.80 -14.98 2.02
C GLY A 195 7.27 -14.79 3.44
N ALA A 196 7.37 -15.84 4.27
CA ALA A 196 6.95 -15.79 5.67
C ALA A 196 7.85 -14.86 6.50
N ASP A 197 9.17 -14.94 6.30
CA ASP A 197 10.13 -14.06 6.98
C ASP A 197 9.89 -12.58 6.65
N ILE A 198 9.62 -12.27 5.38
CA ILE A 198 9.29 -10.89 4.94
C ILE A 198 7.98 -10.44 5.58
N PHE A 199 6.95 -11.29 5.58
CA PHE A 199 5.66 -10.98 6.18
C PHE A 199 5.81 -10.65 7.68
N ASP A 200 6.53 -11.49 8.42
CA ASP A 200 6.82 -11.29 9.84
C ASP A 200 7.66 -10.04 10.09
N HIS A 201 8.63 -9.75 9.22
CA HIS A 201 9.45 -8.55 9.31
C HIS A 201 8.63 -7.26 9.10
N ILE A 202 7.73 -7.26 8.11
CA ILE A 202 6.81 -6.14 7.86
C ILE A 202 5.82 -6.01 9.02
N LYS A 203 5.29 -7.11 9.55
CA LYS A 203 4.36 -7.12 10.69
C LYS A 203 4.97 -6.52 11.95
N LYS A 204 6.21 -6.90 12.28
CA LYS A 204 6.95 -6.35 13.43
C LYS A 204 7.21 -4.84 13.30
N ASN A 205 7.36 -4.34 12.08
CA ASN A 205 7.74 -2.96 11.78
C ASN A 205 6.66 -2.20 10.99
N ALA A 206 5.38 -2.56 11.17
CA ALA A 206 4.29 -2.10 10.32
C ALA A 206 4.20 -0.57 10.23
N LYS A 207 4.33 0.12 11.37
CA LYS A 207 4.30 1.59 11.43
C LYS A 207 5.45 2.24 10.66
N GLN A 208 6.65 1.68 10.76
CA GLN A 208 7.84 2.21 10.10
C GLN A 208 7.73 2.10 8.57
N PHE A 209 7.12 1.02 8.09
CA PHE A 209 6.98 0.75 6.66
C PHE A 209 5.67 1.26 6.04
N GLY A 210 4.77 1.86 6.85
CA GLY A 210 3.46 2.36 6.38
C GLY A 210 2.46 1.25 6.05
N PHE A 211 2.44 0.17 6.84
CA PHE A 211 1.50 -0.95 6.76
C PHE A 211 0.57 -1.04 7.99
N ASP A 212 0.49 0.03 8.78
CA ASP A 212 -0.36 0.12 9.96
C ASP A 212 -1.85 -0.11 9.66
N ASN A 213 -2.31 0.26 8.46
CA ASN A 213 -3.67 0.05 7.99
C ASN A 213 -3.95 -1.37 7.44
N VAL A 214 -2.92 -2.20 7.27
CA VAL A 214 -3.04 -3.56 6.71
C VAL A 214 -3.27 -4.59 7.81
N PHE A 215 -2.54 -4.48 8.92
CA PHE A 215 -2.60 -5.46 9.99
C PHE A 215 -3.82 -5.28 10.89
N GLY A 216 -4.39 -6.39 11.35
CA GLY A 216 -5.62 -6.43 12.16
C GLY A 216 -6.89 -6.69 11.34
N VAL A 217 -6.80 -6.66 10.00
CA VAL A 217 -7.89 -7.06 9.09
C VAL A 217 -7.41 -8.28 8.28
N PRO A 218 -7.93 -9.50 8.55
CA PRO A 218 -7.43 -10.72 7.90
C PRO A 218 -7.50 -10.71 6.37
N ALA A 219 -8.49 -10.02 5.78
CA ALA A 219 -8.58 -9.87 4.33
C ALA A 219 -7.39 -9.09 3.74
N TYR A 220 -6.95 -8.03 4.41
CA TYR A 220 -5.83 -7.19 3.96
C TYR A 220 -4.50 -7.91 4.14
N GLU A 221 -4.36 -8.65 5.25
CA GLU A 221 -3.18 -9.51 5.49
C GLU A 221 -3.02 -10.55 4.37
N LYS A 222 -4.10 -11.19 3.91
CA LYS A 222 -4.06 -12.13 2.76
C LYS A 222 -3.63 -11.46 1.45
N VAL A 223 -4.12 -10.24 1.18
CA VAL A 223 -3.70 -9.46 -0.01
C VAL A 223 -2.20 -9.14 0.05
N LEU A 224 -1.70 -8.79 1.24
CA LEU A 224 -0.28 -8.55 1.48
C LEU A 224 0.56 -9.82 1.27
N GLU A 225 0.16 -10.94 1.87
CA GLU A 225 0.83 -12.23 1.76
C GLU A 225 0.95 -12.70 0.29
N LYS A 226 -0.15 -12.58 -0.48
CA LYS A 226 -0.16 -12.89 -1.92
C LYS A 226 0.82 -11.99 -2.70
N SER A 227 0.86 -10.69 -2.40
CA SER A 227 1.78 -9.75 -3.02
C SER A 227 3.24 -10.08 -2.70
N ILE A 228 3.56 -10.34 -1.42
CA ILE A 228 4.91 -10.71 -0.97
C ILE A 228 5.37 -12.01 -1.64
N THR A 229 4.51 -13.02 -1.71
CA THR A 229 4.82 -14.30 -2.37
C THR A 229 5.20 -14.07 -3.83
N ARG A 230 4.36 -13.34 -4.58
CA ARG A 230 4.62 -12.99 -5.98
C ARG A 230 5.93 -12.21 -6.16
N GLN A 231 6.18 -11.22 -5.31
CA GLN A 231 7.41 -10.43 -5.35
C GLN A 231 8.63 -11.29 -5.02
N SER A 232 8.52 -12.19 -4.03
CA SER A 232 9.59 -13.11 -3.63
C SER A 232 10.00 -14.02 -4.78
N SER A 233 9.04 -14.66 -5.46
CA SER A 233 9.32 -15.46 -6.66
C SER A 233 9.94 -14.62 -7.76
N SER A 234 9.38 -13.44 -8.06
CA SER A 234 9.90 -12.55 -9.10
C SER A 234 11.35 -12.10 -8.84
N VAL A 235 11.67 -11.68 -7.63
CA VAL A 235 13.02 -11.23 -7.25
C VAL A 235 14.00 -12.41 -7.26
N ARG A 236 13.57 -13.59 -6.78
CA ARG A 236 14.34 -14.83 -6.84
C ARG A 236 14.71 -15.22 -8.26
N ASN A 237 13.75 -15.20 -9.17
CA ASN A 237 14.00 -15.53 -10.58
C ASN A 237 14.94 -14.50 -11.22
N GLY A 238 14.77 -13.21 -10.88
CA GLY A 238 15.71 -12.17 -11.29
C GLY A 238 17.14 -12.43 -10.80
N LEU A 239 17.31 -12.87 -9.55
CA LEU A 239 18.63 -13.20 -9.00
C LEU A 239 19.27 -14.39 -9.73
N CYS A 240 18.48 -15.43 -10.00
CA CYS A 240 18.93 -16.60 -10.75
C CYS A 240 19.37 -16.22 -12.17
N GLN A 241 18.61 -15.35 -12.84
CA GLN A 241 18.94 -14.84 -14.16
C GLN A 241 20.23 -14.01 -14.15
N HIS A 242 20.40 -13.11 -13.18
CA HIS A 242 21.64 -12.34 -13.06
C HIS A 242 22.86 -13.23 -12.81
N LEU A 243 22.74 -14.25 -11.95
CA LEU A 243 23.82 -15.20 -11.71
C LEU A 243 24.22 -15.94 -13.00
N ARG A 244 23.25 -16.38 -13.78
CA ARG A 244 23.45 -17.00 -15.10
C ARG A 244 24.17 -16.06 -16.07
N ASP A 245 23.66 -14.85 -16.23
CA ASP A 245 24.21 -13.86 -17.17
C ASP A 245 25.64 -13.45 -16.77
N GLY A 246 25.90 -13.32 -15.47
CA GLY A 246 27.22 -13.03 -14.93
C GLY A 246 28.28 -14.07 -15.29
N MET A 247 27.91 -15.36 -15.33
CA MET A 247 28.83 -16.43 -15.74
C MET A 247 29.00 -16.49 -17.26
N GLY A 248 27.92 -16.35 -18.03
CA GLY A 248 27.99 -16.42 -19.50
C GLY A 248 28.81 -15.28 -20.14
N GLN A 249 28.91 -14.14 -19.45
CA GLN A 249 29.68 -12.98 -19.91
C GLN A 249 31.16 -12.99 -19.46
N GLY A 250 31.60 -13.98 -18.69
CA GLY A 250 32.95 -14.02 -18.14
C GLY A 250 33.24 -12.88 -17.15
N VAL A 251 32.22 -12.34 -16.48
CA VAL A 251 32.39 -11.25 -15.51
C VAL A 251 33.02 -11.82 -14.25
N GLY A 252 34.15 -11.25 -13.82
CA GLY A 252 34.83 -11.65 -12.59
C GLY A 252 33.93 -11.49 -11.37
N VAL A 253 34.10 -12.34 -10.35
CA VAL A 253 33.24 -12.39 -9.16
C VAL A 253 33.15 -11.06 -8.44
N LEU A 254 34.27 -10.34 -8.34
CA LEU A 254 34.34 -9.05 -7.64
C LEU A 254 33.47 -8.00 -8.34
N GLU A 255 33.59 -7.90 -9.67
CA GLU A 255 32.78 -7.00 -10.48
C GLU A 255 31.30 -7.40 -10.45
N PHE A 256 31.02 -8.69 -10.59
CA PHE A 256 29.66 -9.23 -10.47
C PHE A 256 29.03 -8.87 -9.12
N THR A 257 29.78 -9.05 -8.03
CA THR A 257 29.34 -8.72 -6.67
C THR A 257 29.05 -7.23 -6.53
N GLY A 258 29.90 -6.36 -7.07
CA GLY A 258 29.65 -4.92 -7.11
C GLY A 258 28.34 -4.58 -7.82
N ARG A 259 28.09 -5.16 -9.00
CA ARG A 259 26.84 -4.96 -9.74
C ARG A 259 25.62 -5.47 -8.97
N MET A 260 25.69 -6.67 -8.38
CA MET A 260 24.58 -7.24 -7.61
C MET A 260 24.28 -6.42 -6.35
N ASN A 261 25.28 -5.90 -5.67
CA ASN A 261 25.08 -5.02 -4.52
C ASN A 261 24.24 -3.78 -4.90
N CYS A 262 24.50 -3.17 -6.06
CA CYS A 262 23.71 -2.03 -6.53
C CYS A 262 22.24 -2.36 -6.85
N ILE A 263 21.94 -3.62 -7.17
CA ILE A 263 20.60 -4.07 -7.56
C ILE A 263 19.78 -4.54 -6.35
N TYR A 264 20.42 -5.26 -5.43
CA TYR A 264 19.73 -5.97 -4.35
C TYR A 264 19.89 -5.33 -2.97
N LEU A 265 20.94 -4.54 -2.73
CA LEU A 265 21.12 -3.86 -1.45
C LEU A 265 20.59 -2.44 -1.55
N ARG A 266 19.65 -2.09 -0.67
CA ARG A 266 19.19 -0.70 -0.56
C ARG A 266 20.28 0.21 0.02
N ALA A 267 20.35 1.44 -0.47
CA ALA A 267 21.14 2.50 0.17
C ALA A 267 20.66 2.72 1.61
N GLY A 268 21.59 2.64 2.58
CA GLY A 268 21.26 2.69 4.01
C GLY A 268 20.59 1.42 4.56
N GLY A 269 20.65 0.31 3.82
CA GLY A 269 20.27 -1.01 4.32
C GLY A 269 21.27 -1.59 5.33
N PRO A 270 21.08 -2.84 5.78
CA PRO A 270 21.99 -3.51 6.69
C PRO A 270 23.42 -3.55 6.11
N ALA A 271 24.40 -3.16 6.92
CA ALA A 271 25.81 -3.28 6.56
C ALA A 271 26.23 -4.75 6.66
N HIS A 272 26.12 -5.48 5.56
CA HIS A 272 26.62 -6.85 5.47
C HIS A 272 28.14 -6.86 5.27
N ASN A 273 28.81 -7.87 5.83
CA ASN A 273 30.23 -8.07 5.60
C ASN A 273 30.46 -8.39 4.11
N ARG A 274 31.28 -7.56 3.45
CA ARG A 274 31.63 -7.68 2.02
C ARG A 274 32.18 -9.06 1.66
N GLU A 275 33.01 -9.65 2.52
CA GLU A 275 33.59 -10.97 2.31
C GLU A 275 32.51 -12.06 2.32
N LEU A 276 31.52 -11.95 3.20
CA LEU A 276 30.42 -12.92 3.26
C LEU A 276 29.55 -12.87 2.01
N ILE A 277 29.26 -11.67 1.49
CA ILE A 277 28.54 -11.52 0.22
C ILE A 277 29.34 -12.11 -0.94
N LEU A 278 30.64 -11.80 -0.99
CA LEU A 278 31.53 -12.31 -2.04
C LEU A 278 31.56 -13.84 -2.02
N ASN A 279 31.80 -14.45 -0.84
CA ASN A 279 31.80 -15.89 -0.65
C ASN A 279 30.46 -16.51 -1.04
N ARG A 280 29.34 -15.88 -0.69
CA ARG A 280 28.02 -16.33 -1.12
C ARG A 280 27.94 -16.36 -2.64
N ASN A 281 28.27 -15.27 -3.34
CA ASN A 281 28.19 -15.21 -4.81
C ASN A 281 29.07 -16.27 -5.50
N ILE A 282 30.25 -16.54 -4.96
CA ILE A 282 31.14 -17.62 -5.43
C ILE A 282 30.41 -18.97 -5.34
N LEU A 283 29.86 -19.27 -4.18
CA LEU A 283 29.12 -20.52 -3.94
C LEU A 283 27.91 -20.63 -4.88
N LEU A 284 27.21 -19.53 -5.16
CA LEU A 284 26.01 -19.54 -6.00
C LEU A 284 26.36 -19.82 -7.45
N ARG A 285 27.37 -19.12 -7.95
CA ARG A 285 27.87 -19.30 -9.32
C ARG A 285 28.35 -20.73 -9.52
N HIS A 286 29.16 -21.23 -8.60
CA HIS A 286 29.65 -22.62 -8.65
C HIS A 286 28.50 -23.63 -8.62
N PHE A 287 27.49 -23.42 -7.76
CA PHE A 287 26.32 -24.30 -7.70
C PHE A 287 25.57 -24.33 -9.03
N ILE A 288 25.31 -23.16 -9.62
CA ILE A 288 24.59 -23.05 -10.89
C ILE A 288 25.39 -23.71 -12.02
N HIS A 289 26.72 -23.52 -12.03
CA HIS A 289 27.60 -24.18 -12.98
C HIS A 289 27.52 -25.71 -12.87
N ARG A 290 27.50 -26.27 -11.65
CA ARG A 290 27.35 -27.72 -11.44
C ARG A 290 25.93 -28.24 -11.69
N ASN A 291 24.94 -27.38 -11.58
CA ASN A 291 23.53 -27.75 -11.67
C ASN A 291 22.79 -26.85 -12.68
N PRO A 292 23.17 -26.88 -13.97
CA PRO A 292 22.55 -25.98 -14.95
C PRO A 292 21.04 -26.16 -14.92
N ASN A 293 20.54 -27.40 -14.98
CA ASN A 293 19.11 -27.73 -15.02
C ASN A 293 18.28 -27.17 -13.85
N ALA A 294 18.89 -26.93 -12.68
CA ALA A 294 18.18 -26.36 -11.53
C ALA A 294 17.75 -24.91 -11.79
N VAL A 295 18.43 -24.21 -12.69
CA VAL A 295 18.20 -22.78 -12.99
C VAL A 295 17.25 -22.59 -14.17
N TRP A 296 17.19 -23.57 -15.07
CA TRP A 296 16.47 -23.48 -16.35
C TRP A 296 15.00 -23.88 -16.29
N MET A 297 14.49 -24.20 -15.10
CA MET A 297 13.08 -24.50 -14.93
C MET A 297 12.32 -23.18 -14.88
N ASP A 298 11.75 -22.79 -16.02
CA ASP A 298 10.73 -21.74 -16.04
C ASP A 298 9.68 -22.15 -15.01
N GLU A 299 9.51 -21.32 -13.97
CA GLU A 299 8.39 -21.51 -13.05
C GLU A 299 7.13 -21.50 -13.89
N GLU A 300 6.46 -22.66 -13.98
CA GLU A 300 5.13 -22.73 -14.54
C GLU A 300 4.32 -21.66 -13.80
N PRO A 301 3.75 -20.67 -14.51
CA PRO A 301 3.03 -19.60 -13.86
C PRO A 301 2.01 -20.26 -12.95
N GLU A 302 2.13 -20.05 -11.63
CA GLU A 302 1.13 -20.58 -10.71
C GLU A 302 -0.21 -20.18 -11.30
N PRO A 303 -1.11 -21.16 -11.56
CA PRO A 303 -2.42 -20.83 -12.08
C PRO A 303 -2.96 -19.80 -11.10
N GLU A 304 -3.09 -18.55 -11.55
CA GLU A 304 -3.78 -17.54 -10.77
C GLU A 304 -5.11 -18.20 -10.49
N ASN A 305 -5.32 -18.65 -9.25
CA ASN A 305 -6.59 -19.21 -8.85
C ASN A 305 -7.56 -18.06 -9.05
N GLU A 306 -8.23 -18.07 -10.21
CA GLU A 306 -9.34 -17.21 -10.61
C GLU A 306 -10.57 -17.51 -9.72
N GLU A 307 -10.37 -17.86 -8.44
CA GLU A 307 -11.37 -17.71 -7.39
C GLU A 307 -11.46 -16.23 -6.95
N ASP A 308 -11.11 -15.30 -7.85
CA ASP A 308 -11.50 -13.91 -7.72
C ASP A 308 -13.01 -13.83 -8.01
N PHE A 309 -13.77 -13.81 -6.92
CA PHE A 309 -15.14 -13.35 -6.79
C PHE A 309 -15.62 -12.56 -8.02
N ALA A 310 -16.39 -13.24 -8.88
CA ALA A 310 -17.20 -12.74 -9.98
C ALA A 310 -17.25 -11.21 -10.15
N GLN A 311 -16.15 -10.59 -10.59
CA GLN A 311 -16.23 -9.31 -11.26
C GLN A 311 -16.69 -9.61 -12.70
N PRO A 312 -17.77 -8.98 -13.20
CA PRO A 312 -18.24 -9.22 -14.56
C PRO A 312 -17.14 -8.77 -15.54
N SER A 313 -16.39 -9.76 -16.05
CA SER A 313 -15.26 -9.55 -16.93
C SER A 313 -15.74 -8.95 -18.26
N THR A 314 -15.28 -7.74 -18.57
CA THR A 314 -15.31 -7.22 -19.93
C THR A 314 -14.30 -8.02 -20.76
N GLY A 315 -14.82 -8.84 -21.68
CA GLY A 315 -14.08 -9.91 -22.34
C GLY A 315 -12.80 -9.48 -23.05
N THR A 316 -11.66 -10.03 -22.64
CA THR A 316 -10.44 -10.06 -23.43
C THR A 316 -9.98 -11.51 -23.62
N LYS A 317 -9.63 -11.83 -24.87
CA LYS A 317 -9.46 -13.20 -25.38
C LYS A 317 -8.31 -13.93 -24.69
N LYS A 318 -8.59 -15.02 -23.96
CA LYS A 318 -7.61 -15.92 -23.35
C LYS A 318 -6.66 -16.49 -24.42
N ARG A 319 -5.36 -16.22 -24.28
CA ARG A 319 -4.29 -16.73 -25.15
C ARG A 319 -3.91 -18.14 -24.66
N LYS A 320 -4.00 -19.14 -25.54
CA LYS A 320 -3.75 -20.56 -25.25
C LYS A 320 -2.25 -20.79 -25.02
N LEU A 321 -1.83 -20.97 -23.77
CA LEU A 321 -0.46 -21.37 -23.41
C LEU A 321 -0.22 -22.84 -23.78
N LYS A 322 0.88 -23.12 -24.50
CA LYS A 322 1.35 -24.47 -24.85
C LYS A 322 1.93 -25.13 -23.60
N ALA A 323 1.65 -26.42 -23.41
CA ALA A 323 2.11 -27.23 -22.28
C ALA A 323 3.65 -27.26 -22.18
N THR A 324 4.17 -26.88 -21.01
CA THR A 324 5.61 -26.90 -20.71
C THR A 324 6.01 -28.12 -19.90
N VAL A 325 7.27 -28.47 -20.09
CA VAL A 325 7.96 -29.70 -19.69
C VAL A 325 8.37 -29.63 -18.21
N GLY A 326 8.06 -30.68 -17.45
CA GLY A 326 8.81 -31.12 -16.25
C GLY A 326 8.80 -30.22 -15.02
N ARG A 327 7.84 -30.39 -14.13
CA ARG A 327 7.86 -29.80 -12.78
C ARG A 327 8.98 -30.42 -11.94
N VAL A 328 9.86 -29.61 -11.35
CA VAL A 328 10.78 -30.09 -10.28
C VAL A 328 9.93 -30.50 -9.07
N PRO A 329 10.17 -31.68 -8.47
CA PRO A 329 9.47 -32.09 -7.26
C PRO A 329 9.66 -31.05 -6.15
N LYS A 330 8.55 -30.61 -5.55
CA LYS A 330 8.52 -29.64 -4.45
C LYS A 330 9.52 -30.05 -3.36
N GLY A 331 10.60 -29.30 -3.21
CA GLY A 331 11.68 -29.59 -2.25
C GLY A 331 13.04 -29.94 -2.86
N GLN A 332 13.13 -30.08 -4.19
CA GLN A 332 14.40 -30.18 -4.94
C GLN A 332 14.81 -28.89 -5.65
N ASP A 333 13.92 -27.90 -5.61
CA ASP A 333 14.12 -26.52 -6.01
C ASP A 333 15.27 -25.91 -5.19
N PHE A 334 15.78 -24.74 -5.58
CA PHE A 334 16.79 -23.93 -4.86
C PHE A 334 16.58 -23.73 -3.34
N GLY A 335 15.49 -24.22 -2.76
CA GLY A 335 15.05 -24.03 -1.38
C GLY A 335 15.86 -24.71 -0.29
N VAL A 336 16.68 -25.72 -0.56
CA VAL A 336 17.45 -26.44 0.47
C VAL A 336 18.95 -26.32 0.22
N TRP A 337 19.54 -25.17 0.56
CA TRP A 337 21.00 -25.05 0.56
C TRP A 337 21.55 -25.53 1.91
N SER A 338 21.68 -26.83 2.08
CA SER A 338 22.45 -27.39 3.19
C SER A 338 23.91 -27.50 2.77
N ILE A 339 24.69 -26.43 2.97
CA ILE A 339 26.15 -26.45 2.76
C ILE A 339 26.78 -27.14 3.96
N ASN A 340 26.87 -28.48 3.89
CA ASN A 340 27.59 -29.32 4.85
C ASN A 340 28.97 -29.74 4.31
N VAL A 341 29.65 -28.85 3.60
CA VAL A 341 31.00 -29.10 3.04
C VAL A 341 32.03 -28.27 3.80
N GLY A 342 33.23 -28.81 4.03
CA GLY A 342 34.34 -28.12 4.70
C GLY A 342 34.63 -26.76 4.03
N LYS A 343 34.28 -25.67 4.73
CA LYS A 343 34.05 -24.35 4.12
C LYS A 343 35.26 -23.75 3.41
N SER A 344 36.47 -23.88 3.96
CA SER A 344 37.65 -23.18 3.40
C SER A 344 38.14 -23.80 2.09
N ALA A 345 38.43 -25.10 2.08
CA ALA A 345 38.95 -25.79 0.90
C ALA A 345 37.97 -25.74 -0.29
N PHE A 346 36.65 -25.77 -0.02
CA PHE A 346 35.64 -25.64 -1.05
C PHE A 346 35.56 -24.21 -1.62
N ILE A 347 35.69 -23.19 -0.78
CA ILE A 347 35.74 -21.80 -1.25
C ILE A 347 36.99 -21.59 -2.11
N ASP A 348 38.14 -22.11 -1.69
CA ASP A 348 39.39 -22.02 -2.45
C ASP A 348 39.27 -22.72 -3.82
N GLU A 349 38.67 -23.93 -3.88
CA GLU A 349 38.36 -24.63 -5.13
C GLU A 349 37.47 -23.77 -6.05
N CYS A 350 36.43 -23.14 -5.48
CA CYS A 350 35.53 -22.30 -6.25
C CYS A 350 36.22 -21.02 -6.76
N CYS A 351 37.08 -20.40 -5.95
CA CYS A 351 37.88 -19.24 -6.34
C CYS A 351 38.82 -19.59 -7.52
N CYS A 352 39.52 -20.73 -7.44
CA CYS A 352 40.41 -21.19 -8.51
C CYS A 352 39.65 -21.43 -9.83
N LEU A 353 38.42 -21.95 -9.76
CA LEU A 353 37.57 -22.15 -10.95
C LEU A 353 37.13 -20.83 -11.58
N ASP A 354 36.87 -19.80 -10.77
CA ASP A 354 36.53 -18.46 -11.27
C ASP A 354 37.74 -17.76 -11.90
N GLU A 355 38.94 -17.91 -11.33
CA GLU A 355 40.19 -17.34 -11.86
C GLU A 355 40.66 -18.02 -13.16
N ALA A 356 40.43 -19.33 -13.29
CA ALA A 356 40.77 -20.08 -14.50
C ALA A 356 39.90 -19.70 -15.72
N GLY A 357 38.85 -18.91 -15.50
CA GLY A 357 37.84 -18.60 -16.51
C GLY A 357 36.88 -19.77 -16.66
N PHE A 358 35.59 -19.55 -16.37
CA PHE A 358 34.58 -20.57 -16.59
C PHE A 358 34.52 -20.96 -18.07
N ASP A 359 34.63 -22.26 -18.35
CA ASP A 359 34.43 -22.81 -19.69
C ASP A 359 32.95 -22.64 -20.09
N SER A 360 32.67 -21.58 -20.85
CA SER A 360 31.31 -21.23 -21.29
C SER A 360 30.68 -22.29 -22.21
N SER A 361 31.47 -23.24 -22.73
CA SER A 361 30.97 -24.29 -23.63
C SER A 361 29.95 -25.24 -22.96
N ALA A 362 29.99 -25.41 -21.63
CA ALA A 362 29.03 -26.21 -20.88
C ALA A 362 27.66 -25.53 -20.72
N LEU A 363 27.63 -24.19 -20.63
CA LEU A 363 26.38 -23.43 -20.54
C LEU A 363 25.62 -23.38 -21.87
N HIS A 364 26.35 -23.42 -23.00
CA HIS A 364 25.77 -23.42 -24.34
C HIS A 364 25.13 -24.75 -24.78
N GLN A 365 25.38 -25.85 -24.05
CA GLN A 365 24.84 -27.18 -24.38
C GLN A 365 23.44 -27.43 -23.80
N VAL A 366 22.94 -26.56 -22.92
CA VAL A 366 21.55 -26.64 -22.45
C VAL A 366 20.63 -26.10 -23.54
N PRO A 367 19.62 -26.85 -24.01
CA PRO A 367 18.71 -26.38 -25.04
C PRO A 367 17.94 -25.17 -24.51
N MET A 368 18.38 -23.97 -24.89
CA MET A 368 17.56 -22.77 -24.81
C MET A 368 16.36 -23.04 -25.70
N GLY A 369 15.14 -23.09 -25.14
CA GLY A 369 13.93 -23.28 -25.95
C GLY A 369 13.91 -22.28 -27.10
N ASN A 370 14.13 -22.78 -28.33
CA ASN A 370 14.19 -21.96 -29.54
C ASN A 370 12.84 -21.27 -29.74
N THR A 371 12.75 -20.03 -29.28
CA THR A 371 11.64 -19.14 -29.61
C THR A 371 11.99 -18.54 -30.96
N GLU A 372 11.53 -19.19 -32.02
CA GLU A 372 11.66 -18.72 -33.40
C GLU A 372 11.04 -17.32 -33.50
N PRO A 373 11.78 -16.28 -33.95
CA PRO A 373 11.23 -14.95 -34.09
C PRO A 373 10.17 -14.96 -35.21
N PRO A 374 9.01 -14.33 -35.03
CA PRO A 374 8.02 -14.22 -36.09
C PRO A 374 8.62 -13.46 -37.28
N LEU A 375 8.56 -14.07 -38.46
CA LEU A 375 8.97 -13.50 -39.74
C LEU A 375 8.36 -12.10 -39.95
N PRO A 376 9.15 -11.10 -40.38
CA PRO A 376 8.62 -9.78 -40.70
C PRO A 376 7.81 -9.83 -42.00
N GLY A 377 6.52 -9.51 -41.88
CA GLY A 377 5.63 -9.27 -43.01
C GLY A 377 6.03 -8.02 -43.81
N ALA A 378 5.76 -8.10 -45.11
CA ALA A 378 6.25 -7.23 -46.18
C ALA A 378 5.91 -5.73 -46.01
N GLY A 379 6.75 -4.90 -46.64
CA GLY A 379 6.87 -3.47 -46.42
C GLY A 379 5.86 -2.56 -47.12
N VAL A 380 5.98 -1.26 -46.81
CA VAL A 380 5.50 -0.09 -47.58
C VAL A 380 6.49 1.06 -47.31
N PRO A 381 6.83 1.94 -48.29
CA PRO A 381 8.13 2.61 -48.34
C PRO A 381 8.25 3.96 -47.62
N LEU A 382 9.52 4.31 -47.38
CA LEU A 382 10.09 5.55 -46.85
C LEU A 382 9.70 6.82 -47.64
N THR A 383 9.48 7.91 -46.91
CA THR A 383 9.74 9.29 -47.38
C THR A 383 10.83 9.90 -46.51
N GLN A 384 11.90 10.39 -47.16
CA GLN A 384 13.07 11.02 -46.54
C GLN A 384 12.78 12.44 -46.05
N GLY A 385 13.41 12.83 -44.94
CA GLY A 385 13.50 14.21 -44.46
C GLY A 385 14.77 14.41 -43.64
N ILE A 386 15.75 15.06 -44.25
CA ILE A 386 17.09 15.37 -43.72
C ILE A 386 17.00 16.63 -42.87
N ALA A 387 17.62 16.64 -41.68
CA ALA A 387 18.18 17.86 -41.09
C ALA A 387 19.23 17.52 -40.03
N SER A 388 20.48 17.87 -40.34
CA SER A 388 21.65 17.85 -39.48
C SER A 388 21.67 19.08 -38.56
N THR A 389 21.94 18.88 -37.28
CA THR A 389 22.53 19.94 -36.43
C THR A 389 23.51 19.33 -35.43
N SER A 390 24.78 19.60 -35.68
CA SER A 390 25.91 19.38 -34.79
C SER A 390 25.91 20.41 -33.65
N ARG A 391 26.13 19.97 -32.40
CA ARG A 391 26.65 20.82 -31.31
C ARG A 391 27.44 19.98 -30.29
N PRO A 392 28.37 20.60 -29.53
CA PRO A 392 29.65 20.00 -29.16
C PRO A 392 29.67 19.37 -27.76
N ALA A 393 30.74 18.62 -27.54
CA ALA A 393 31.08 17.87 -26.34
C ALA A 393 31.19 18.76 -25.08
N ASP A 394 30.59 18.29 -23.99
CA ASP A 394 30.81 18.80 -22.64
C ASP A 394 31.74 17.84 -21.88
N GLU A 395 32.96 18.32 -21.64
CA GLU A 395 33.94 17.78 -20.71
C GLU A 395 33.47 18.02 -19.26
N ARG A 396 32.82 17.04 -18.61
CA ARG A 396 32.58 17.15 -17.15
C ARG A 396 32.29 15.86 -16.37
N MET A 397 32.85 14.72 -16.78
CA MET A 397 32.80 13.50 -15.95
C MET A 397 34.17 12.86 -15.78
N GLN A 398 35.01 13.47 -14.96
CA GLN A 398 36.28 12.87 -14.55
C GLN A 398 36.63 13.08 -13.06
N SER A 399 35.67 13.45 -12.21
CA SER A 399 35.92 13.75 -10.79
C SER A 399 35.13 12.88 -9.79
N LEU A 400 34.74 11.66 -10.15
CA LEU A 400 33.98 10.77 -9.25
C LEU A 400 34.53 9.34 -9.18
N LEU A 401 35.86 9.19 -9.21
CA LEU A 401 36.54 7.90 -9.00
C LEU A 401 37.57 7.87 -7.85
N ASP A 402 37.59 8.87 -6.97
CA ASP A 402 38.54 8.92 -5.83
C ASP A 402 37.88 8.84 -4.43
N CYS A 403 36.64 8.37 -4.32
CA CYS A 403 36.02 8.10 -3.02
C CYS A 403 35.18 6.81 -3.04
N ALA A 404 35.84 5.65 -2.95
CA ALA A 404 35.31 4.43 -2.33
C ALA A 404 36.41 3.38 -2.15
#